data_AF-A0A1Y4UF91-F1
#
_entry.id   AF-A0A1Y4UF91-F1
#
_cell.length_a   1.000
_cell.length_b   1.000
_cell.length_c   1.000
_cell.angle_alpha   90.00
_cell.angle_beta   90.00
_cell.angle_gamma   90.00
#
_symmetry.space_group_name_H-M   'P 1'
#
loop_
_entity.id
_entity.type
_entity.pdbx_description
1 polymer ?
#
loop_
_entity_poly.entity_id
_entity_poly.type
_entity_poly.pdbx_seq_one_letter_code
_entity_poly.pdbx_strand_id
1 'polypeptide(L)'
;MDNVKVQNEKSDEKQINEMRKKFFSSREKLDNETVLAAISGDTLAIMKIVDIYEPYINKLSKRVVDDGYGGYKEEVNGTVKRILITSLITSIMNFNPYK
;
A
#
# COMPACT_ATOMS: atom_id res chain seq x y z
N MET A 1 23.29 21.25 1.25
CA MET A 1 22.01 21.99 1.14
C MET A 1 20.82 21.06 1.41
N ASP A 2 20.97 20.04 2.26
CA ASP A 2 20.20 18.79 2.08
C ASP A 2 19.28 18.40 3.24
N ASN A 3 19.28 19.13 4.36
CA ASN A 3 18.45 18.75 5.51
C ASN A 3 17.00 19.25 5.44
N VAL A 4 16.75 20.38 4.76
CA VAL A 4 15.41 20.99 4.68
C VAL A 4 14.51 20.22 3.71
N LYS A 5 15.08 19.74 2.59
CA LYS A 5 14.33 19.00 1.56
C LYS A 5 13.82 17.64 2.05
N VAL A 6 14.67 16.92 2.80
CA VAL A 6 14.32 15.62 3.40
C VAL A 6 13.27 15.75 4.51
N GLN A 7 13.26 16.86 5.25
CA GLN A 7 12.23 17.12 6.28
C GLN A 7 10.87 17.46 5.66
N ASN A 8 10.86 18.19 4.55
CA ASN A 8 9.63 18.51 3.81
C ASN A 8 9.00 17.25 3.18
N GLU A 9 9.80 16.38 2.54
CA GLU A 9 9.31 15.13 1.95
C GLU A 9 8.70 14.17 2.99
N LYS A 10 9.31 14.07 4.18
CA LYS A 10 8.75 13.28 5.30
C LYS A 10 7.48 13.87 5.89
N SER A 11 7.33 15.20 5.85
CA SER A 11 6.12 15.89 6.28
C SER A 11 4.96 15.61 5.33
N ASP A 12 5.23 15.62 4.02
CA ASP A 12 4.22 15.38 2.98
C ASP A 12 3.75 13.92 2.99
N GLU A 13 4.67 12.95 3.09
CA GLU A 13 4.31 11.53 3.23
C GLU A 13 3.44 11.26 4.47
N LYS A 14 3.75 11.94 5.59
CA LYS A 14 2.97 11.81 6.83
C LYS A 14 1.55 12.35 6.66
N GLN A 15 1.39 13.51 6.05
CA GLN A 15 0.07 14.11 5.78
C GLN A 15 -0.74 13.25 4.79
N ILE A 16 -0.11 12.73 3.74
CA ILE A 16 -0.75 11.82 2.78
C ILE A 16 -1.22 10.55 3.49
N ASN A 17 -0.41 9.99 4.38
CA ASN A 17 -0.76 8.77 5.11
C ASN A 17 -1.89 9.00 6.13
N GLU A 18 -1.91 10.17 6.79
CA GLU A 18 -3.03 10.55 7.66
C GLU A 18 -4.33 10.77 6.87
N MET A 19 -4.26 11.42 5.70
CA MET A 19 -5.41 11.53 4.80
C MET A 19 -5.90 10.15 4.37
N ARG A 20 -5.02 9.26 3.90
CA ARG A 20 -5.39 7.89 3.50
C ARG A 20 -6.09 7.13 4.61
N LYS A 21 -5.54 7.15 5.84
CA LYS A 21 -6.16 6.51 7.01
C LYS A 21 -7.51 7.12 7.38
N LYS A 22 -7.71 8.42 7.12
CA LYS A 22 -8.98 9.11 7.36
C LYS A 22 -10.05 8.74 6.33
N PHE A 23 -9.65 8.50 5.08
CA PHE A 23 -10.58 8.19 3.99
C PHE A 23 -10.86 6.70 3.82
N PHE A 24 -9.91 5.83 4.18
CA PHE A 24 -10.02 4.38 3.94
C PHE A 24 -9.76 3.61 5.23
N SER A 25 -10.78 2.90 5.70
CA SER A 25 -10.62 1.99 6.84
C SER A 25 -10.10 0.65 6.33
N SER A 26 -9.15 0.04 7.05
CA SER A 26 -8.60 -1.28 6.74
C SER A 26 -9.60 -2.44 6.85
N ARG A 27 -10.86 -2.16 7.22
CA ARG A 27 -11.98 -3.11 7.24
C ARG A 27 -13.08 -2.72 6.24
N GLU A 28 -12.84 -1.71 5.42
CA GLU A 28 -13.78 -1.31 4.39
C GLU A 28 -13.93 -2.44 3.39
N LYS A 29 -15.18 -2.87 3.18
CA LYS A 29 -15.48 -3.88 2.19
C LYS A 29 -15.27 -3.27 0.82
N LEU A 30 -14.44 -3.90 0.01
CA LEU A 30 -14.28 -3.52 -1.39
C LEU A 30 -15.61 -3.70 -2.14
N ASP A 31 -16.14 -2.61 -2.68
CA ASP A 31 -17.37 -2.59 -3.46
C ASP A 31 -17.09 -2.79 -4.97
N ASN A 32 -18.10 -3.28 -5.69
CA ASN A 32 -17.98 -3.60 -7.11
C ASN A 32 -17.74 -2.35 -7.97
N GLU A 33 -18.27 -1.19 -7.58
CA GLU A 33 -18.11 0.06 -8.32
C GLU A 33 -16.64 0.49 -8.33
N THR A 34 -15.97 0.42 -7.17
CA THR A 34 -14.54 0.65 -7.02
C THR A 34 -13.73 -0.31 -7.90
N VAL A 35 -14.10 -1.59 -7.92
CA VAL A 35 -13.43 -2.59 -8.77
C VAL A 35 -13.55 -2.25 -10.26
N LEU A 36 -14.77 -1.95 -10.73
CA LEU A 36 -15.03 -1.60 -12.14
C LEU A 36 -14.33 -0.30 -12.57
N ALA A 37 -14.32 0.71 -11.69
CA ALA A 37 -13.58 1.94 -11.92
C ALA A 37 -12.08 1.69 -12.04
N ALA A 38 -11.52 0.86 -11.15
CA ALA A 38 -10.10 0.52 -11.17
C ALA A 38 -9.69 -0.27 -12.43
N ILE A 39 -10.52 -1.22 -12.88
CA ILE A 39 -10.31 -1.96 -14.15
C ILE A 39 -10.32 -0.99 -15.34
N SER A 40 -11.12 0.07 -15.27
CA SER A 40 -11.19 1.12 -16.28
C SER A 40 -10.02 2.12 -16.21
N GLY A 41 -9.08 1.94 -15.28
CA GLY A 41 -7.88 2.77 -15.13
C GLY A 41 -8.03 3.96 -14.18
N ASP A 42 -9.14 4.05 -13.42
CA ASP A 42 -9.28 5.09 -12.39
C ASP A 42 -8.20 4.93 -11.31
N THR A 43 -7.31 5.91 -11.24
CA THR A 43 -6.16 5.89 -10.34
C THR A 43 -6.58 5.97 -8.87
N LEU A 44 -7.64 6.72 -8.53
CA LEU A 44 -8.13 6.81 -7.17
C LEU A 44 -8.76 5.49 -6.72
N ALA A 45 -9.48 4.82 -7.62
CA ALA A 45 -10.03 3.50 -7.35
C ALA A 45 -8.93 2.44 -7.16
N ILE A 46 -7.88 2.46 -7.99
CA ILE A 46 -6.69 1.59 -7.82
C ILE A 46 -6.02 1.84 -6.46
N MET A 47 -5.82 3.11 -6.08
CA MET A 47 -5.23 3.46 -4.79
C MET A 47 -6.11 3.00 -3.62
N LYS A 48 -7.44 3.16 -3.71
CA LYS A 48 -8.39 2.66 -2.72
C LYS A 48 -8.26 1.15 -2.52
N ILE A 49 -8.15 0.37 -3.60
CA ILE A 49 -7.96 -1.09 -3.53
C ILE A 49 -6.63 -1.42 -2.83
N VAL A 50 -5.53 -0.76 -3.22
CA VAL A 50 -4.22 -0.95 -2.58
C VAL A 50 -4.27 -0.64 -1.09
N ASP A 51 -4.95 0.42 -0.68
CA ASP A 51 -5.09 0.83 0.72
C ASP A 51 -5.93 -0.19 1.52
N ILE A 52 -7.02 -0.71 0.94
CA ILE A 52 -7.82 -1.80 1.55
C ILE A 52 -6.96 -3.04 1.81
N TYR A 53 -6.11 -3.43 0.85
CA TYR A 53 -5.24 -4.59 0.98
C TYR A 53 -3.91 -4.32 1.71
N GLU A 54 -3.62 -3.08 2.12
CA GLU A 54 -2.36 -2.71 2.76
C GLU A 54 -2.03 -3.58 4.00
N PRO A 55 -2.97 -3.88 4.92
CA PRO A 55 -2.68 -4.74 6.07
C PRO A 55 -2.22 -6.14 5.64
N TYR A 56 -2.83 -6.69 4.60
CA TYR A 56 -2.50 -8.01 4.08
C TYR A 56 -1.16 -8.00 3.34
N ILE A 57 -0.91 -6.98 2.52
CA ILE A 57 0.39 -6.76 1.86
C ILE A 57 1.50 -6.63 2.89
N ASN A 58 1.28 -5.82 3.94
CA ASN A 58 2.24 -5.65 5.02
C ASN A 58 2.51 -6.98 5.72
N LYS A 59 1.47 -7.77 6.01
CA LYS A 59 1.61 -9.11 6.61
C LYS A 59 2.46 -10.04 5.75
N LEU A 60 2.21 -10.13 4.45
CA LEU A 60 2.97 -10.97 3.52
C LEU A 60 4.41 -10.48 3.31
N SER A 61 4.66 -9.19 3.53
CA SER A 61 5.97 -8.57 3.35
C SER A 61 6.85 -8.65 4.60
N LYS A 62 6.36 -9.21 5.72
CA LYS A 62 7.13 -9.31 6.96
C LYS A 62 8.28 -10.31 6.81
N ARG A 63 9.42 -9.96 7.42
CA ARG A 63 10.55 -10.86 7.64
C ARG A 63 11.05 -10.69 9.07
N VAL A 64 11.70 -11.72 9.59
CA VAL A 64 12.42 -11.66 10.86
C VAL A 64 13.81 -11.07 10.61
N VAL A 65 14.22 -10.09 11.42
CA VAL A 65 15.54 -9.48 11.40
C VAL A 65 16.13 -9.44 12.81
N ASP A 66 17.44 -9.53 12.89
CA ASP A 66 18.19 -9.27 14.13
C ASP A 66 18.02 -7.81 14.55
N ASP A 67 17.80 -7.57 15.84
CA ASP A 67 17.60 -6.23 16.40
C ASP A 67 18.91 -5.53 16.81
N GLY A 68 20.05 -6.21 16.69
CA GLY A 68 21.38 -5.71 17.06
C GLY A 68 21.75 -5.92 18.53
N TYR A 69 20.84 -6.46 19.35
CA TYR A 69 21.04 -6.72 20.78
C TYR A 69 20.91 -8.21 21.12
N GLY A 70 20.96 -9.08 20.11
CA GLY A 70 20.80 -10.53 20.24
C GLY A 70 19.33 -10.98 20.26
N GLY A 71 18.39 -10.08 19.99
CA GLY A 71 16.98 -10.37 19.82
C GLY A 71 16.55 -10.37 18.35
N TYR A 72 15.29 -10.70 18.12
CA TYR A 72 14.68 -10.71 16.79
C TYR A 72 13.42 -9.85 16.78
N LYS A 73 13.21 -9.13 15.69
CA LYS A 73 11.99 -8.36 15.43
C LYS A 73 11.41 -8.68 14.06
N GLU A 74 10.10 -8.52 13.92
CA GLU A 74 9.45 -8.52 12.61
C GLU A 74 9.56 -7.13 11.98
N GLU A 75 9.98 -7.08 10.72
CA GLU A 75 10.03 -5.86 9.94
C GLU A 75 9.44 -6.08 8.54
N VAL A 76 8.77 -5.06 8.02
CA VAL A 76 8.25 -5.09 6.63
C VAL A 76 9.41 -4.91 5.67
N ASN A 77 9.63 -5.91 4.81
CA ASN A 77 10.56 -5.80 3.70
C ASN A 77 9.96 -4.90 2.60
N GLY A 78 10.51 -3.69 2.47
CA GLY A 78 10.03 -2.69 1.51
C GLY A 78 10.11 -3.13 0.04
N THR A 79 11.05 -3.99 -0.33
CA THR A 79 11.16 -4.53 -1.70
C THR A 79 10.02 -5.51 -1.99
N VAL A 80 9.75 -6.43 -1.06
CA VAL A 80 8.62 -7.38 -1.18
C VAL A 80 7.29 -6.62 -1.20
N LYS A 81 7.13 -5.61 -0.33
CA LYS A 81 5.94 -4.75 -0.32
C LYS A 81 5.70 -4.10 -1.68
N ARG A 82 6.74 -3.52 -2.31
CA ARG A 82 6.62 -2.92 -3.64
C ARG A 82 6.24 -3.94 -4.71
N ILE A 83 6.86 -5.12 -4.71
CA ILE A 83 6.55 -6.20 -5.67
C ILE A 83 5.08 -6.62 -5.54
N LEU A 84 4.58 -6.80 -4.32
CA LEU A 84 3.19 -7.18 -4.07
C LEU A 84 2.21 -6.09 -4.53
N ILE A 85 2.50 -4.81 -4.25
CA ILE A 85 1.68 -3.69 -4.73
C ILE A 85 1.64 -3.66 -6.26
N THR A 86 2.80 -3.74 -6.93
CA THR A 86 2.88 -3.78 -8.39
C THR A 86 2.10 -4.95 -8.95
N SER A 87 2.26 -6.15 -8.38
CA SER A 87 1.55 -7.35 -8.81
C SER A 87 0.03 -7.22 -8.67
N LEU A 88 -0.44 -6.61 -7.58
CA LEU A 88 -1.85 -6.32 -7.36
C LEU A 88 -2.39 -5.35 -8.43
N ILE A 89 -1.70 -4.24 -8.67
CA ILE A 89 -2.08 -3.25 -9.69
C ILE A 89 -2.14 -3.89 -11.08
N THR A 90 -1.10 -4.65 -11.46
CA THR A 90 -1.06 -5.37 -12.74
C THR A 90 -2.21 -6.38 -12.85
N SER A 91 -2.57 -7.05 -11.76
CA SER A 91 -3.69 -8.01 -11.76
C SER A 91 -5.03 -7.29 -11.95
N ILE A 92 -5.23 -6.13 -11.32
CA ILE A 92 -6.44 -5.31 -11.49
C ILE A 92 -6.56 -4.84 -12.95
N MET A 93 -5.49 -4.29 -13.52
CA MET A 93 -5.49 -3.78 -14.89
C MET A 93 -5.74 -4.85 -15.96
N ASN A 94 -5.35 -6.10 -15.67
CA ASN A 94 -5.56 -7.24 -16.58
C ASN A 94 -6.83 -8.04 -16.25
N PHE A 95 -7.58 -7.66 -15.21
CA PHE A 95 -8.77 -8.37 -14.81
C PHE A 95 -9.90 -8.12 -15.82
N ASN A 96 -10.49 -9.21 -16.33
CA ASN A 96 -11.65 -9.14 -17.22
C ASN A 96 -12.91 -9.57 -16.43
N PRO A 97 -13.82 -8.65 -16.10
CA PRO A 97 -15.01 -8.97 -15.31
C PRO A 97 -16.08 -9.77 -16.08
N TYR A 98 -15.91 -9.98 -17.38
CA TYR A 98 -16.87 -10.65 -18.27
C TYR A 98 -16.35 -11.97 -18.84
N LYS A 99 -15.26 -12.51 -18.29
CA LYS A 99 -14.73 -13.84 -18.62
C LYS A 99 -15.17 -14.89 -17.64
#